data_AF-A0AAQ3T2H1-F1
#
_entry.id   AF-A0AAQ3T2H1-F1
#
_cell.length_a   1.000
_cell.length_b   1.000
_cell.length_c   1.000
_cell.angle_alpha   90.00
_cell.angle_beta   90.00
_cell.angle_gamma   90.00
#
_symmetry.space_group_name_H-M   'P 1'
#
loop_
_entity.id
_entity.type
_entity.pdbx_description
1 polymer ?
#
loop_
_entity_poly.entity_id
_entity_poly.type
_entity_poly.pdbx_seq_one_letter_code
_entity_poly.pdbx_strand_id
1 'polypeptide(L)'
;MFNSQEGSRRFTLQVDMQCHCIGCVRKVEKAMASVGSFSGIETSVGDVHSGIVTVVGKVDPTEICHWLKRKTKKNVKVLYSDPPIEDHRQQMILVLGSRPQAGHTTPSAPPLQGEMSWTFVPQGLQPYHKSVQLIEEKIRDLEKARDELKIKKLENELIAAKSELKQSREVINSSKKAMLDSALNQLRAYKNLEALSHHVTSK
;
A
#
# COMPACT_ATOMS: atom_id res chain seq x y z
N MET A 1 -32.43 -20.93 1.44
CA MET A 1 -31.87 -20.72 2.78
C MET A 1 -30.36 -20.73 2.64
N PHE A 2 -29.68 -19.58 2.71
CA PHE A 2 -28.22 -19.54 2.75
C PHE A 2 -27.78 -18.55 3.83
N ASN A 3 -26.86 -19.04 4.67
CA ASN A 3 -26.45 -18.51 5.96
C ASN A 3 -26.07 -17.02 5.95
N SER A 4 -26.78 -16.26 6.78
CA SER A 4 -26.30 -15.00 7.35
C SER A 4 -25.23 -15.31 8.38
N GLN A 5 -23.96 -15.15 8.02
CA GLN A 5 -22.91 -14.98 9.02
C GLN A 5 -22.72 -13.49 9.21
N GLU A 6 -23.37 -13.01 10.26
CA GLU A 6 -23.48 -11.64 10.71
C GLU A 6 -22.12 -11.17 11.28
N GLY A 7 -21.15 -10.88 10.40
CA GLY A 7 -19.84 -10.37 10.78
C GLY A 7 -19.06 -9.88 9.57
N SER A 8 -18.35 -8.75 9.71
CA SER A 8 -17.46 -8.22 8.67
C SER A 8 -16.35 -9.25 8.39
N ARG A 9 -16.16 -9.64 7.13
CA ARG A 9 -15.16 -10.65 6.73
C ARG A 9 -13.97 -9.96 6.07
N ARG A 10 -12.76 -10.43 6.37
CA ARG A 10 -11.55 -10.01 5.67
C ARG A 10 -11.19 -11.03 4.60
N PHE A 11 -10.96 -10.57 3.39
CA PHE A 11 -10.51 -11.41 2.30
C PHE A 11 -9.53 -10.67 1.39
N THR A 12 -8.68 -11.42 0.71
CA THR A 12 -7.61 -10.91 -0.15
C THR A 12 -7.75 -11.46 -1.55
N LEU A 13 -7.74 -10.56 -2.54
CA LEU A 13 -7.76 -10.86 -3.97
C LEU A 13 -6.42 -10.48 -4.59
N GLN A 14 -5.99 -11.22 -5.60
CA GLN A 14 -4.80 -10.93 -6.39
C GLN A 14 -5.16 -10.75 -7.85
N VAL A 15 -4.81 -9.58 -8.39
CA VAL A 15 -4.88 -9.23 -9.80
C VAL A 15 -3.58 -9.62 -10.48
N ASP A 16 -3.68 -10.31 -11.62
CA ASP A 16 -2.52 -10.73 -12.39
C ASP A 16 -1.78 -9.55 -13.05
N MET A 17 -0.54 -9.34 -12.64
CA MET A 17 0.30 -8.21 -13.05
C MET A 17 1.36 -8.59 -14.09
N GLN A 18 1.00 -9.28 -15.17
CA GLN A 18 1.94 -9.62 -16.26
C GLN A 18 2.60 -8.40 -16.96
N CYS A 19 1.99 -7.21 -16.87
CA CYS A 19 2.49 -5.99 -17.50
C CYS A 19 2.43 -4.82 -16.52
N HIS A 20 3.55 -4.10 -16.40
CA HIS A 20 3.79 -3.00 -15.46
C HIS A 20 3.98 -1.64 -16.17
N CYS A 21 3.49 -1.49 -17.40
CA CYS A 21 3.50 -0.18 -18.05
C CYS A 21 2.62 0.82 -17.27
N ILE A 22 2.90 2.12 -17.43
CA ILE A 22 2.18 3.21 -16.74
C ILE A 22 0.66 3.08 -16.92
N GLY A 23 0.20 2.68 -18.11
CA GLY A 23 -1.22 2.47 -18.39
C GLY A 23 -1.83 1.29 -17.64
N CYS A 24 -1.11 0.17 -17.52
CA CYS A 24 -1.58 -1.01 -16.77
C CYS A 24 -1.62 -0.74 -15.27
N VAL A 25 -0.57 -0.13 -14.73
CA VAL A 25 -0.48 0.26 -13.31
C VAL A 25 -1.63 1.22 -12.96
N ARG A 26 -1.81 2.31 -13.72
CA ARG A 26 -2.90 3.27 -13.51
C ARG A 26 -4.29 2.64 -13.61
N LYS A 27 -4.48 1.65 -14.48
CA LYS A 27 -5.77 0.96 -14.63
C LYS A 27 -6.10 0.14 -13.39
N VAL A 28 -5.12 -0.58 -12.85
CA VAL A 28 -5.29 -1.41 -11.64
C VAL A 28 -5.45 -0.54 -10.41
N GLU A 29 -4.64 0.51 -10.28
CA GLU A 29 -4.74 1.51 -9.21
C GLU A 29 -6.15 2.12 -9.12
N LYS A 30 -6.69 2.62 -10.24
CA LYS A 30 -8.05 3.16 -10.29
C LYS A 30 -9.11 2.13 -9.92
N ALA A 31 -8.94 0.88 -10.35
CA ALA A 31 -9.87 -0.18 -10.03
C ALA A 31 -9.85 -0.50 -8.53
N MET A 32 -8.66 -0.67 -7.94
CA MET A 32 -8.49 -0.93 -6.50
C MET A 32 -9.04 0.22 -5.65
N ALA A 33 -8.78 1.47 -6.02
CA ALA A 33 -9.31 2.64 -5.32
C ALA A 33 -10.84 2.71 -5.31
N SER A 34 -11.49 2.18 -6.36
CA SER A 34 -12.96 2.17 -6.46
C SER A 34 -13.61 1.03 -5.68
N VAL A 35 -12.83 0.07 -5.15
CA VAL A 35 -13.37 -1.05 -4.36
C VAL A 35 -14.04 -0.52 -3.10
N GLY A 36 -13.42 0.43 -2.39
CA GLY A 36 -14.00 1.02 -1.18
C GLY A 36 -15.34 1.76 -1.37
N SER A 37 -15.81 1.96 -2.60
CA SER A 37 -17.12 2.55 -2.89
C SER A 37 -18.26 1.52 -2.99
N PHE A 38 -17.97 0.22 -2.87
CA PHE A 38 -19.00 -0.81 -2.83
C PHE A 38 -19.79 -0.78 -1.53
N SER A 39 -21.09 -1.04 -1.63
CA SER A 39 -21.95 -1.19 -0.45
C SER A 39 -21.49 -2.39 0.39
N GLY A 40 -21.41 -2.19 1.71
CA GLY A 40 -21.00 -3.23 2.65
C GLY A 40 -19.48 -3.36 2.84
N ILE A 41 -18.65 -2.58 2.13
CA ILE A 41 -17.20 -2.51 2.39
C ILE A 41 -16.92 -1.46 3.45
N GLU A 42 -16.21 -1.86 4.51
CA GLU A 42 -15.77 -0.97 5.58
C GLU A 42 -14.40 -0.39 5.26
N THR A 43 -13.46 -1.25 4.85
CA THR A 43 -12.10 -0.83 4.48
C THR A 43 -11.56 -1.66 3.33
N SER A 44 -10.75 -1.06 2.47
CA SER A 44 -10.02 -1.75 1.42
C SER A 44 -8.61 -1.18 1.29
N VAL A 45 -7.60 -2.04 1.25
CA VAL A 45 -6.20 -1.68 1.07
C VAL A 45 -5.67 -2.39 -0.17
N GLY A 46 -5.22 -1.62 -1.16
CA GLY A 46 -4.65 -2.13 -2.40
C GLY A 46 -3.16 -1.85 -2.51
N ASP A 47 -2.40 -2.87 -2.87
CA ASP A 47 -1.01 -2.76 -3.33
C ASP A 47 -0.97 -3.05 -4.84
N VAL A 48 -0.82 -1.98 -5.62
CA VAL A 48 -0.79 -2.03 -7.08
C VAL A 48 0.46 -2.74 -7.60
N HIS A 49 1.58 -2.69 -6.85
CA HIS A 49 2.84 -3.27 -7.29
C HIS A 49 2.76 -4.81 -7.26
N SER A 50 2.26 -5.37 -6.15
CA SER A 50 2.03 -6.82 -6.01
C SER A 50 0.71 -7.30 -6.63
N GLY A 51 -0.18 -6.37 -7.00
CA GLY A 51 -1.51 -6.67 -7.51
C GLY A 51 -2.46 -7.20 -6.43
N ILE A 52 -2.16 -7.01 -5.16
CA ILE A 52 -2.93 -7.54 -4.03
C ILE A 52 -3.94 -6.49 -3.55
N VAL A 53 -5.17 -6.90 -3.28
CA VAL A 53 -6.18 -6.07 -2.62
C VAL A 53 -6.80 -6.83 -1.46
N THR A 54 -6.74 -6.24 -0.27
CA THR A 54 -7.38 -6.75 0.94
C THR A 54 -8.63 -5.94 1.22
N VAL A 55 -9.74 -6.62 1.46
CA VAL A 55 -11.05 -6.04 1.67
C VAL A 55 -11.58 -6.53 3.01
N VAL A 56 -12.19 -5.62 3.77
CA VAL A 56 -12.92 -5.92 5.00
C VAL A 56 -14.33 -5.39 4.82
N GLY A 57 -15.32 -6.25 4.95
CA GLY A 57 -16.72 -5.86 4.84
C GLY A 57 -17.70 -7.03 4.82
N LYS A 58 -18.98 -6.68 4.79
CA LYS A 58 -20.11 -7.59 4.55
C LYS A 58 -20.40 -7.69 3.05
N VAL A 59 -19.42 -8.13 2.26
CA VAL A 59 -19.54 -8.31 0.81
C VAL A 59 -19.01 -9.68 0.38
N ASP A 60 -19.57 -10.23 -0.69
CA ASP A 60 -19.10 -11.49 -1.24
C ASP A 60 -17.78 -11.32 -2.02
N PRO A 61 -16.73 -12.12 -1.73
CA PRO A 61 -15.45 -12.02 -2.45
C PRO A 61 -15.58 -12.24 -3.97
N THR A 62 -16.53 -13.07 -4.39
CA THR A 62 -16.75 -13.40 -5.80
C THR A 62 -17.27 -12.19 -6.57
N GLU A 63 -18.14 -11.39 -5.96
CA GLU A 63 -18.68 -10.16 -6.56
C GLU A 63 -17.56 -9.16 -6.87
N ILE A 64 -16.71 -8.88 -5.89
CA ILE A 64 -15.57 -7.97 -6.04
C ILE A 64 -14.55 -8.53 -7.03
N CYS A 65 -14.30 -9.84 -7.01
CA CYS A 65 -13.42 -10.53 -7.97
C CYS A 65 -13.92 -10.34 -9.42
N HIS A 66 -15.20 -10.60 -9.68
CA HIS A 66 -15.79 -10.41 -11.01
C HIS A 66 -15.76 -8.95 -11.46
N TRP A 67 -16.00 -8.01 -10.54
CA TRP A 67 -15.93 -6.60 -10.85
C TRP A 67 -14.50 -6.15 -11.19
N LEU A 68 -13.50 -6.56 -10.40
CA LEU A 68 -12.08 -6.27 -10.67
C LEU A 68 -11.64 -6.87 -11.99
N LYS A 69 -12.05 -8.10 -12.30
CA LYS A 69 -11.76 -8.76 -13.59
C LYS A 69 -12.33 -7.96 -14.78
N ARG A 70 -13.58 -7.47 -14.66
CA ARG A 70 -14.19 -6.61 -15.69
C ARG A 70 -13.47 -5.27 -15.84
N LYS A 71 -13.11 -4.61 -14.74
CA LYS A 71 -12.52 -3.27 -14.76
C LYS A 71 -11.07 -3.26 -15.21
N THR A 72 -10.28 -4.24 -14.77
CA THR A 72 -8.85 -4.33 -15.07
C THR A 72 -8.56 -5.09 -16.37
N LYS A 73 -9.52 -5.91 -16.85
CA LYS A 73 -9.34 -6.88 -17.94
C LYS A 73 -8.22 -7.89 -17.67
N LYS A 74 -7.93 -8.16 -16.39
CA LYS A 74 -6.90 -9.08 -15.92
C LYS A 74 -7.55 -10.23 -15.14
N ASN A 75 -6.87 -11.38 -15.06
CA ASN A 75 -7.33 -12.45 -14.17
C ASN A 75 -7.20 -12.01 -12.72
N VAL A 76 -8.18 -12.41 -11.91
CA VAL A 76 -8.21 -12.12 -10.48
C VAL A 76 -8.48 -13.43 -9.75
N LYS A 77 -7.70 -13.71 -8.70
CA LYS A 77 -7.82 -14.91 -7.86
C LYS A 77 -8.11 -14.49 -6.43
N VAL A 78 -8.95 -15.24 -5.73
CA VAL A 78 -9.09 -15.12 -4.28
C VAL A 78 -7.91 -15.87 -3.67
N LEU A 79 -7.05 -15.19 -2.91
CA LEU A 79 -5.91 -15.81 -2.25
C LEU A 79 -6.28 -16.38 -0.89
N TYR A 80 -7.03 -15.59 -0.12
CA TYR A 80 -7.35 -15.91 1.25
C TYR A 80 -8.71 -15.29 1.61
N SER A 81 -9.54 -16.03 2.33
CA SER A 81 -10.73 -15.52 2.97
C SER A 81 -10.64 -15.99 4.41
N ASP A 82 -10.56 -15.05 5.36
CA ASP A 82 -10.65 -15.43 6.77
C ASP A 82 -11.96 -16.21 6.96
N PRO A 83 -11.96 -17.36 7.66
CA PRO A 83 -13.20 -17.84 8.24
C PRO A 83 -13.78 -16.72 9.12
N PRO A 84 -15.12 -16.61 9.25
CA PRO A 84 -15.74 -15.63 10.12
C PRO A 84 -15.03 -15.65 11.47
N ILE A 85 -14.60 -14.47 11.93
CA ILE A 85 -13.89 -14.35 13.21
C ILE A 85 -14.93 -14.62 14.29
N GLU A 86 -15.14 -15.89 14.60
CA GLU A 86 -15.67 -16.28 15.89
C GLU A 86 -14.46 -16.44 16.81
N ASP A 87 -14.43 -15.59 17.84
CA ASP A 87 -13.48 -15.65 18.93
C ASP A 87 -13.55 -17.02 19.60
N HIS A 88 -12.58 -17.89 19.32
CA HIS A 88 -12.18 -18.96 20.23
C HIS A 88 -10.79 -19.49 19.88
N ARG A 89 -9.94 -19.46 20.91
CA ARG A 89 -8.66 -20.14 21.01
C ARG A 89 -8.77 -21.59 20.50
N GLN A 90 -7.69 -22.03 19.85
CA GLN A 90 -7.31 -23.41 19.50
C GLN A 90 -7.69 -23.86 18.09
N GLN A 91 -6.69 -23.86 17.20
CA GLN A 91 -6.48 -25.01 16.32
C GLN A 91 -5.01 -25.07 15.86
N MET A 92 -4.19 -25.84 16.58
CA MET A 92 -3.01 -26.46 15.98
C MET A 92 -3.11 -27.98 16.18
N ILE A 93 -3.54 -28.62 15.09
CA ILE A 93 -3.26 -29.99 14.61
C ILE A 93 -3.72 -31.17 15.49
N LEU A 94 -4.85 -31.79 15.08
CA LEU A 94 -5.02 -33.24 15.16
C LEU A 94 -4.25 -33.88 13.99
N VAL A 95 -3.14 -34.58 14.29
CA VAL A 95 -2.64 -35.63 13.39
C VAL A 95 -3.33 -36.94 13.77
N LEU A 96 -4.15 -37.40 12.84
CA LEU A 96 -4.50 -38.78 12.50
C LEU A 96 -4.02 -39.90 13.47
N GLY A 97 -4.99 -40.49 14.17
CA GLY A 97 -4.90 -41.84 14.75
C GLY A 97 -6.29 -42.49 14.75
N SER A 98 -6.44 -43.60 14.04
CA SER A 98 -7.72 -44.27 13.79
C SER A 98 -7.97 -45.47 14.73
N ARG A 99 -9.26 -45.66 15.11
CA ARG A 99 -10.03 -46.93 15.29
C ARG A 99 -9.76 -47.84 16.53
N PRO A 100 -10.68 -48.78 16.92
CA PRO A 100 -12.05 -48.57 17.44
C PRO A 100 -12.46 -49.52 18.62
N GLN A 101 -13.64 -49.25 19.21
CA GLN A 101 -14.55 -50.15 19.98
C GLN A 101 -14.11 -50.89 21.27
N ALA A 102 -14.86 -50.69 22.36
CA ALA A 102 -15.52 -51.75 23.15
C ALA A 102 -16.49 -51.14 24.19
N GLY A 103 -17.72 -51.64 24.26
CA GLY A 103 -18.78 -51.12 25.15
C GLY A 103 -18.73 -51.65 26.59
N HIS A 104 -19.47 -51.00 27.48
CA HIS A 104 -19.97 -51.54 28.76
C HIS A 104 -21.08 -50.63 29.32
N THR A 105 -22.05 -51.29 29.93
CA THR A 105 -23.37 -50.84 30.38
C THR A 105 -23.31 -49.94 31.63
N THR A 106 -24.26 -48.98 31.69
CA THR A 106 -24.83 -48.17 32.81
C THR A 106 -24.42 -48.48 34.26
N PRO A 107 -24.39 -47.49 35.23
CA PRO A 107 -25.58 -46.67 35.52
C PRO A 107 -25.41 -45.21 36.02
N SER A 108 -26.43 -44.41 35.73
CA SER A 108 -27.00 -43.29 36.50
C SER A 108 -26.05 -42.28 37.18
N ALA A 109 -25.78 -41.16 36.51
CA ALA A 109 -25.32 -39.91 37.15
C ALA A 109 -26.48 -38.90 37.19
N PRO A 110 -26.76 -38.23 38.33
CA PRO A 110 -27.81 -37.22 38.43
C PRO A 110 -27.47 -35.96 37.60
N PRO A 111 -28.47 -35.22 37.09
CA PRO A 111 -28.20 -33.97 36.39
C PRO A 111 -27.78 -32.90 37.39
N LEU A 112 -26.52 -32.49 37.37
CA LEU A 112 -26.08 -31.29 38.07
C LEU A 112 -26.59 -30.06 37.31
N GLN A 113 -27.75 -29.56 37.75
CA GLN A 113 -28.08 -28.15 37.60
C GLN A 113 -27.05 -27.35 38.41
N GLY A 114 -26.30 -26.51 37.71
CA GLY A 114 -25.28 -25.66 38.28
C GLY A 114 -24.79 -24.76 37.18
N GLU A 115 -25.61 -23.75 36.88
CA GLU A 115 -25.24 -22.59 36.09
C GLU A 115 -24.03 -21.92 36.79
N MET A 116 -22.83 -22.37 36.43
CA MET A 116 -21.60 -21.78 36.91
C MET A 116 -21.29 -20.57 36.04
N SER A 117 -21.86 -19.45 36.49
CA SER A 117 -21.45 -18.10 36.11
C SER A 117 -19.92 -17.99 36.21
N TRP A 118 -19.24 -17.85 35.07
CA TRP A 118 -17.79 -17.61 34.98
C TRP A 118 -17.39 -16.20 35.45
N THR A 119 -18.16 -15.57 36.32
CA THR A 119 -17.85 -14.24 36.89
C THR A 119 -16.95 -14.35 38.10
N PHE A 120 -15.81 -15.03 37.99
CA PHE A 120 -14.69 -14.80 38.89
C PHE A 120 -13.39 -14.93 38.10
N VAL A 121 -13.01 -13.84 37.45
CA VAL A 121 -11.63 -13.58 37.06
C VAL A 121 -10.93 -13.05 38.31
N PRO A 122 -9.96 -13.78 38.91
CA PRO A 122 -9.22 -13.27 40.06
C PRO A 122 -8.42 -12.04 39.63
N GLN A 123 -8.68 -10.90 40.27
CA GLN A 123 -7.88 -9.69 40.14
C GLN A 123 -6.49 -9.93 40.72
N GLY A 124 -5.58 -10.45 39.89
CA GLY A 124 -4.21 -10.76 40.32
C GLY A 124 -3.16 -10.81 39.22
N LEU A 125 -3.50 -10.58 37.95
CA LEU A 125 -2.54 -10.57 36.83
C LEU A 125 -2.51 -9.22 36.11
N GLN A 126 -2.08 -8.17 36.83
CA GLN A 126 -1.67 -6.88 36.25
C GLN A 126 -0.16 -6.74 35.88
N PRO A 127 0.68 -7.79 35.76
CA PRO A 127 2.02 -7.61 35.17
C PRO A 127 2.02 -7.43 33.64
N TYR A 128 1.14 -8.14 32.93
CA TYR A 128 1.15 -8.20 31.45
C TYR A 128 0.69 -6.90 30.77
N HIS A 129 -0.20 -6.13 31.40
CA HIS A 129 -0.74 -4.90 30.82
C HIS A 129 0.32 -3.80 30.68
N LYS A 130 1.24 -3.68 31.66
CA LYS A 130 2.34 -2.71 31.61
C LYS A 130 3.37 -3.07 30.53
N SER A 131 3.65 -4.36 30.35
CA SER A 131 4.55 -4.80 29.27
C SER A 131 3.95 -4.55 27.88
N VAL A 132 2.64 -4.69 27.71
CA VAL A 132 1.97 -4.41 26.43
C VAL A 132 2.04 -2.93 26.09
N GLN A 133 1.76 -2.04 27.05
CA GLN A 133 1.89 -0.58 26.86
C GLN A 133 3.32 -0.18 26.46
N LEU A 134 4.33 -0.77 27.12
CA LEU A 134 5.73 -0.51 26.80
C LEU A 134 6.11 -1.01 25.39
N ILE A 135 5.55 -2.13 24.95
CA ILE A 135 5.78 -2.66 23.60
C ILE A 135 5.16 -1.74 22.54
N GLU A 136 3.93 -1.28 22.76
CA GLU A 136 3.26 -0.35 21.86
C GLU A 136 4.01 0.99 21.75
N GLU A 137 4.53 1.51 22.87
CA GLU A 137 5.38 2.69 22.89
C GLU A 137 6.67 2.46 22.10
N LYS A 138 7.32 1.31 22.28
CA LYS A 138 8.54 0.95 21.55
C LYS A 138 8.31 0.83 20.04
N ILE A 139 7.18 0.26 19.62
CA ILE A 139 6.80 0.16 18.20
C ILE A 139 6.66 1.57 17.63
N ARG A 140 5.94 2.45 18.32
CA ARG A 140 5.74 3.85 17.90
C ARG A 140 7.07 4.60 17.74
N ASP A 141 7.98 4.42 18.69
CA ASP A 141 9.32 5.05 18.63
C ASP A 141 10.13 4.55 17.44
N LEU A 142 10.08 3.25 17.14
CA LEU A 142 10.78 2.66 16.00
C LEU A 142 10.19 3.13 14.66
N GLU A 143 8.87 3.21 14.57
CA GLU A 143 8.19 3.76 13.39
C GLU A 143 8.55 5.22 13.16
N LYS A 144 8.56 6.03 14.23
CA LYS A 144 9.01 7.42 14.18
C LYS A 144 10.46 7.54 13.71
N ALA A 145 11.37 6.75 14.28
CA ALA A 145 12.79 6.77 13.89
C ALA A 145 13.00 6.38 12.42
N ARG A 146 12.26 5.38 11.93
CA ARG A 146 12.25 5.00 10.51
C ARG A 146 11.80 6.17 9.63
N ASP A 147 10.73 6.86 10.03
CA ASP A 147 10.16 7.94 9.22
C ASP A 147 11.08 9.18 9.24
N GLU A 148 11.73 9.49 10.36
CA GLU A 148 12.78 10.50 10.44
C GLU A 148 13.97 10.18 9.51
N LEU A 149 14.41 8.93 9.45
CA LEU A 149 15.49 8.50 8.55
C LEU A 149 15.09 8.65 7.07
N LYS A 150 13.84 8.28 6.72
CA LYS A 150 13.31 8.50 5.36
C LYS A 150 13.27 9.98 5.00
N ILE A 151 12.80 10.83 5.91
CA ILE A 151 12.75 12.28 5.72
C ILE A 151 14.17 12.82 5.48
N LYS A 152 15.13 12.50 6.35
CA LYS A 152 16.53 12.95 6.19
C LYS A 152 17.15 12.49 4.86
N LYS A 153 16.86 11.25 4.43
CA LYS A 153 17.32 10.74 3.15
C LYS A 153 16.77 11.57 1.99
N LEU A 154 15.46 11.81 1.98
CA LEU A 154 14.79 12.61 0.95
C LEU A 154 15.26 14.07 0.95
N GLU A 155 15.51 14.66 2.12
CA GLU A 155 16.06 16.01 2.24
C GLU A 155 17.45 16.11 1.59
N ASN A 156 18.32 15.12 1.83
CA ASN A 156 19.64 15.07 1.20
C ASN A 156 19.55 14.92 -0.32
N GLU A 157 18.68 14.05 -0.82
CA GLU A 157 18.43 13.89 -2.26
C GLU A 157 17.88 15.17 -2.88
N LEU A 158 16.97 15.87 -2.19
CA LEU A 158 16.42 17.15 -2.63
C LEU A 158 17.49 18.24 -2.71
N ILE A 159 18.37 18.31 -1.71
CA ILE A 159 19.50 19.26 -1.69
C ILE A 159 20.44 18.98 -2.86
N ALA A 160 20.79 17.73 -3.10
CA ALA A 160 21.64 17.33 -4.22
C ALA A 160 21.01 17.72 -5.58
N ALA A 161 19.75 17.33 -5.83
CA ALA A 161 19.04 17.66 -7.06
C ALA A 161 18.91 19.18 -7.27
N LYS A 162 18.65 19.93 -6.20
CA LYS A 162 18.60 21.41 -6.25
C LYS A 162 19.96 22.00 -6.63
N SER A 163 21.05 21.43 -6.13
CA SER A 163 22.40 21.89 -6.47
C SER A 163 22.76 21.63 -7.93
N GLU A 164 22.40 20.45 -8.47
CA GLU A 164 22.59 20.09 -9.88
C GLU A 164 21.78 21.00 -10.82
N LEU A 165 20.52 21.28 -10.48
CA LEU A 165 19.68 22.22 -11.23
C LEU A 165 20.25 23.63 -11.22
N LYS A 166 20.78 24.08 -10.07
CA LYS A 166 21.44 25.39 -9.96
C LYS A 166 22.68 25.46 -10.86
N GLN A 167 23.51 24.43 -10.86
CA GLN A 167 24.69 24.34 -11.72
C GLN A 167 24.32 24.34 -13.20
N SER A 168 23.33 23.53 -13.59
CA SER A 168 22.83 23.45 -14.96
C SER A 168 22.29 24.80 -15.44
N ARG A 169 21.56 25.52 -14.58
CA ARG A 169 21.08 26.88 -14.86
C ARG A 169 22.23 27.85 -15.13
N GLU A 170 23.31 27.77 -14.36
CA GLU A 170 24.47 28.64 -14.54
C GLU A 170 25.19 28.36 -15.87
N VAL A 171 25.34 27.09 -16.23
CA VAL A 171 25.91 26.69 -17.53
C VAL A 171 25.05 27.21 -18.70
N ILE A 172 23.72 27.09 -18.60
CA ILE A 172 22.81 27.61 -19.63
C ILE A 172 22.90 29.13 -19.74
N ASN A 173 22.93 29.84 -18.62
CA ASN A 173 23.00 31.30 -18.61
C ASN A 173 24.32 31.82 -19.18
N SER A 174 25.44 31.22 -18.80
CA SER A 174 26.76 31.57 -19.32
C SER A 174 26.85 31.30 -20.83
N SER A 175 26.35 30.16 -21.29
CA SER A 175 26.26 29.83 -22.72
C SER A 175 25.38 30.84 -23.49
N LYS A 176 24.20 31.20 -22.96
CA LYS A 176 23.32 32.21 -23.56
C LYS A 176 24.01 33.57 -23.67
N LYS A 177 24.76 33.98 -22.64
CA LYS A 177 25.53 35.23 -22.65
C LYS A 177 26.60 35.20 -23.76
N ALA A 178 27.36 34.11 -23.85
CA ALA A 178 28.39 33.97 -24.89
C ALA A 178 27.80 34.02 -26.31
N MET A 179 26.65 33.40 -26.54
CA MET A 179 25.96 33.48 -27.84
C MET A 179 25.52 34.91 -28.18
N LEU A 180 24.97 35.64 -27.20
CA LEU A 180 24.58 37.05 -27.40
C LEU A 180 25.79 37.94 -27.69
N ASP A 181 26.88 37.76 -26.94
CA ASP A 181 28.11 38.53 -27.14
C ASP A 181 28.71 38.26 -28.54
N SER A 182 28.70 36.99 -28.98
CA SER A 182 29.12 36.61 -30.33
C SER A 182 28.26 37.25 -31.42
N ALA A 183 26.93 37.18 -31.29
CA ALA A 183 26.00 37.77 -32.26
C ALA A 183 26.17 39.29 -32.35
N LEU A 184 26.39 39.96 -31.21
CA LEU A 184 26.60 41.39 -31.13
C LEU A 184 27.96 41.80 -31.74
N ASN A 185 28.99 40.95 -31.59
CA ASN A 185 30.26 41.14 -32.28
C ASN A 185 30.12 40.99 -33.80
N GLN A 186 29.40 39.97 -34.27
CA GLN A 186 29.13 39.79 -35.70
C GLN A 186 28.38 41.00 -36.27
N LEU A 187 27.33 41.48 -35.60
CA LEU A 187 26.57 42.65 -36.03
C LEU A 187 27.45 43.91 -36.13
N ARG A 188 28.36 44.12 -35.18
CA ARG A 188 29.34 45.23 -35.25
C ARG A 188 30.27 45.10 -36.45
N ALA A 189 30.77 43.90 -36.73
CA ALA A 189 31.62 43.67 -37.89
C ALA A 189 30.88 43.98 -39.20
N TYR A 190 29.63 43.55 -39.34
CA TYR A 190 28.80 43.88 -40.51
C TYR A 190 28.61 45.39 -40.69
N LYS A 191 28.24 46.12 -39.63
CA LYS A 191 28.07 47.58 -39.69
C LYS A 191 29.37 48.31 -40.10
N ASN A 192 30.52 47.83 -39.63
CA ASN A 192 31.81 48.42 -40.01
C ASN A 192 32.10 48.21 -41.50
N LEU A 193 31.78 47.03 -42.05
CA LEU A 193 31.95 46.75 -43.48
C LEU A 193 31.00 47.61 -44.33
N GLU A 194 29.76 47.79 -43.88
CA GLU A 194 28.78 48.65 -44.56
C GLU A 194 29.24 50.11 -44.62
N ALA A 195 29.78 50.64 -43.51
CA ALA A 195 30.36 51.98 -43.47
C ALA A 195 31.53 52.14 -44.46
N LEU A 196 32.40 51.13 -44.59
CA LEU A 196 33.50 51.14 -45.57
C LEU A 196 32.98 51.10 -47.02
N SER A 197 31.94 50.31 -47.30
CA SER A 197 31.32 50.24 -48.63
C SER A 197 30.80 51.62 -49.08
N HIS A 198 30.10 52.34 -48.21
CA HIS A 198 29.56 53.67 -48.53
C HIS A 198 30.65 54.70 -48.87
N HIS A 199 31.81 54.62 -48.21
CA HIS A 199 32.96 55.48 -48.53
C HIS A 199 33.58 55.18 -49.90
N VAL A 200 33.57 53.93 -50.34
CA VAL A 200 34.08 53.53 -51.66
C VAL A 200 33.14 53.97 -52.78
N THR A 201 31.82 53.91 -52.57
CA THR A 201 30.82 54.29 -53.59
C THR A 201 30.59 55.79 -53.75
N SER A 202 31.11 56.62 -52.85
CA SER A 202 30.92 58.08 -52.86
C SER A 202 32.07 58.87 -53.50
N LYS A 203 33.04 58.18 -54.13
CA LYS A 203 34.20 58.75 -54.83
C LYS A 203 34.05 58.52 -56.34
#